data_AF-A0A928DAF8-F1
#
_entry.id   AF-A0A928DAF8-F1
#
_cell.length_a   1.000
_cell.length_b   1.000
_cell.length_c   1.000
_cell.angle_alpha   90.00
_cell.angle_beta   90.00
_cell.angle_gamma   90.00
#
_symmetry.space_group_name_H-M   'P 1'
#
loop_
_entity.id
_entity.type
_entity.pdbx_description
1 polymer ?
#
loop_
_entity_poly.entity_id
_entity_poly.type
_entity_poly.pdbx_seq_one_letter_code
_entity_poly.pdbx_strand_id
1 'polypeptide(L)'
;MQNGVKAMKNSEIPRCYSPVITASYRSKSMKGEMEDDIRHEIDRLAALDHEALKMEYLSRFGGTATFGDVFMRRRLAQQIQEDRLGGLTATEIELLARVARKDGRANPRATRKANPAVRGVTYTRMYKGRLVAVTAAGHGQFEYEGQLYPSLTACVKAITGTHYSGRKFFRLGGEPCSR
;
A
#
# COMPACT_ATOMS: atom_id res chain seq x y z
N MET A 1 -8.35 56.60 42.56
CA MET A 1 -9.02 55.43 41.93
C MET A 1 -8.11 54.94 40.81
N GLN A 2 -7.33 53.89 41.07
CA GLN A 2 -6.44 53.29 40.09
C GLN A 2 -7.21 52.21 39.32
N ASN A 3 -7.46 52.42 38.03
CA ASN A 3 -7.87 51.35 37.13
C ASN A 3 -6.61 50.84 36.43
N GLY A 4 -6.09 49.72 36.93
CA GLY A 4 -5.04 48.95 36.27
C GLY A 4 -5.67 48.03 35.22
N VAL A 5 -5.17 48.10 33.99
CA VAL A 5 -5.26 46.97 33.05
C VAL A 5 -3.85 46.65 32.62
N LYS A 6 -3.36 45.55 33.18
CA LYS A 6 -2.07 44.93 32.87
C LYS A 6 -2.05 44.43 31.43
N ALA A 7 -0.85 44.50 30.86
CA ALA A 7 -0.41 43.90 29.62
C ALA A 7 -0.82 42.43 29.44
N MET A 8 -1.17 42.05 28.21
CA MET A 8 -1.03 40.66 27.73
C MET A 8 0.15 40.61 26.76
N LYS A 9 1.25 40.04 27.24
CA LYS A 9 2.35 39.58 26.38
C LYS A 9 1.89 38.28 25.72
N ASN A 10 1.86 38.28 24.39
CA ASN A 10 1.74 37.06 23.59
C ASN A 10 3.03 36.25 23.75
N SER A 11 2.96 35.18 24.53
CA SER A 11 3.97 34.12 24.52
C SER A 11 3.25 32.78 24.53
N GLU A 12 3.38 32.09 23.39
CA GLU A 12 3.56 30.65 23.26
C GLU A 12 2.50 29.73 23.90
N ILE A 13 1.65 29.15 23.06
CA ILE A 13 1.03 27.84 23.33
C ILE A 13 1.28 26.93 22.11
N PRO A 14 1.80 25.69 22.29
CA PRO A 14 2.26 24.85 21.19
C PRO A 14 1.10 24.27 20.37
N ARG A 15 1.36 24.11 19.06
CA ARG A 15 0.63 23.18 18.18
C ARG A 15 0.78 21.76 18.70
N CYS A 16 -0.16 21.26 19.50
CA CYS A 16 -0.79 19.94 19.36
C CYS A 16 -1.64 19.60 20.60
N TYR A 17 -2.68 18.81 20.35
CA TYR A 17 -3.57 18.14 21.31
C TYR A 17 -4.81 18.93 21.77
N SER A 18 -5.94 18.69 21.11
CA SER A 18 -7.28 18.94 21.63
C SER A 18 -7.98 17.58 21.80
N PRO A 19 -8.72 17.38 22.91
CA PRO A 19 -8.91 16.08 23.53
C PRO A 19 -9.95 15.23 22.79
N VAL A 20 -9.79 13.92 22.93
CA VAL A 20 -10.83 12.89 22.78
C VAL A 20 -12.22 13.45 23.12
N ILE A 21 -13.03 13.68 22.08
CA ILE A 21 -14.46 13.91 22.25
C ILE A 21 -15.08 12.54 22.51
N THR A 22 -15.40 12.30 23.77
CA THR A 22 -16.24 11.19 24.22
C THR A 22 -17.56 11.19 23.48
N ALA A 23 -17.98 9.98 23.11
CA ALA A 23 -19.22 9.65 22.43
C ALA A 23 -20.43 10.42 23.00
N SER A 24 -20.93 11.39 22.24
CA SER A 24 -22.27 11.95 22.41
C SER A 24 -22.78 12.48 21.07
N TYR A 25 -23.71 11.72 20.50
CA TYR A 25 -24.67 12.05 19.43
C TYR A 25 -24.50 13.40 18.69
N ARG A 26 -23.86 13.36 17.52
CA ARG A 26 -23.95 14.42 16.51
C ARG A 26 -25.34 14.35 15.86
N SER A 27 -26.15 15.38 16.01
CA SER A 27 -27.52 15.42 15.49
C SER A 27 -27.55 15.21 13.96
N LYS A 28 -28.59 14.54 13.45
CA LYS A 28 -28.73 14.17 12.03
C LYS A 28 -28.69 15.38 11.08
N SER A 29 -29.12 16.55 11.56
CA SER A 29 -29.11 17.83 10.81
C SER A 29 -27.69 18.35 10.58
N MET A 30 -26.84 18.35 11.62
CA MET A 30 -25.46 18.82 11.51
C MET A 30 -24.58 17.93 10.64
N LYS A 31 -24.93 16.64 10.54
CA LYS A 31 -24.20 15.70 9.68
C LYS A 31 -24.45 15.97 8.19
N GLY A 32 -25.67 16.36 7.81
CA GLY A 32 -26.02 16.71 6.43
C GLY A 32 -25.29 17.97 5.95
N GLU A 33 -25.31 19.03 6.75
CA GLU A 33 -24.66 20.31 6.41
C GLU A 33 -23.15 20.15 6.18
N MET A 34 -22.46 19.36 7.02
CA MET A 34 -21.04 19.07 6.81
C MET A 34 -20.77 18.23 5.56
N GLU A 35 -21.63 17.26 5.24
CA GLU A 35 -21.48 16.46 4.03
C GLU A 35 -21.65 17.33 2.79
N ASP A 36 -22.56 18.30 2.83
CA ASP A 36 -22.75 19.26 1.75
C ASP A 36 -21.56 20.22 1.65
N ASP A 37 -21.03 20.73 2.75
CA ASP A 37 -19.77 21.52 2.75
C ASP A 37 -18.60 20.75 2.11
N ILE A 38 -18.46 19.46 2.43
CA ILE A 38 -17.41 18.60 1.86
C ILE A 38 -17.62 18.43 0.36
N ARG A 39 -18.87 18.23 -0.09
CA ARG A 39 -19.19 18.12 -1.52
C ARG A 39 -18.82 19.39 -2.28
N HIS A 40 -19.24 20.56 -1.78
CA HIS A 40 -18.91 21.84 -2.40
C HIS A 40 -17.39 22.06 -2.53
N GLU A 41 -16.63 21.69 -1.50
CA GLU A 41 -15.17 21.83 -1.53
C GLU A 41 -14.51 20.86 -2.54
N ILE A 42 -15.04 19.64 -2.66
CA ILE A 42 -14.58 18.67 -3.66
C ILE A 42 -14.93 19.14 -5.08
N ASP A 43 -16.11 19.71 -5.29
CA ASP A 43 -16.53 20.27 -6.58
C ASP A 43 -15.67 21.46 -6.99
N ARG A 44 -15.25 22.31 -6.03
CA ARG A 44 -14.26 23.36 -6.28
C ARG A 44 -12.95 22.77 -6.79
N LEU A 45 -12.46 21.69 -6.17
CA LEU A 45 -11.26 21.01 -6.65
C LEU A 45 -11.43 20.42 -8.05
N ALA A 46 -12.66 20.03 -8.44
CA ALA A 46 -12.98 19.56 -9.79
C ALA A 46 -12.92 20.69 -10.83
N ALA A 47 -13.12 21.94 -10.43
CA ALA A 47 -13.04 23.10 -11.31
C ALA A 47 -11.63 23.71 -11.45
N LEU A 48 -10.68 23.36 -10.58
CA LEU A 48 -9.32 23.92 -10.63
C LEU A 48 -8.53 23.44 -11.85
N ASP A 49 -7.72 24.34 -12.41
CA ASP A 49 -6.72 24.02 -13.44
C ASP A 49 -5.46 23.38 -12.81
N HIS A 50 -4.62 22.75 -13.64
CA HIS A 50 -3.44 22.00 -13.24
C HIS A 50 -2.46 22.80 -12.37
N GLU A 51 -2.12 24.02 -12.79
CA GLU A 51 -1.18 24.86 -12.04
C GLU A 51 -1.77 25.29 -10.69
N ALA A 52 -3.08 25.57 -10.64
CA ALA A 52 -3.77 25.87 -9.39
C ALA A 52 -3.81 24.66 -8.45
N LEU A 53 -3.97 23.43 -8.98
CA LEU A 53 -3.90 22.20 -8.20
C LEU A 53 -2.52 21.95 -7.60
N LYS A 54 -1.44 22.22 -8.35
CA LYS A 54 -0.08 22.12 -7.83
C LYS A 54 0.15 23.09 -6.69
N MET A 55 -0.34 24.33 -6.83
CA MET A 55 -0.22 25.35 -5.80
C MET A 55 -0.99 24.97 -4.53
N GLU A 56 -2.22 24.50 -4.66
CA GLU A 56 -3.03 24.02 -3.53
C GLU A 56 -2.36 22.81 -2.84
N TYR A 57 -1.85 21.87 -3.63
CA TYR A 57 -1.13 20.70 -3.13
C TYR A 57 0.14 21.11 -2.38
N LEU A 58 0.93 22.01 -2.95
CA LEU A 58 2.15 22.52 -2.32
C LEU A 58 1.83 23.25 -1.01
N SER A 59 0.78 24.08 -1.00
CA SER A 59 0.34 24.81 0.19
C SER A 59 -0.05 23.88 1.33
N ARG A 60 -0.79 22.79 1.04
CA ARG A 60 -1.27 21.86 2.07
C ARG A 60 -0.23 20.85 2.53
N PHE A 61 0.60 20.34 1.62
CA PHE A 61 1.50 19.22 1.91
C PHE A 61 2.99 19.61 1.94
N GLY A 62 3.34 20.84 1.58
CA GLY A 62 4.72 21.34 1.63
C GLY A 62 5.67 20.73 0.59
N GLY A 63 5.16 20.01 -0.41
CA GLY A 63 5.97 19.40 -1.47
C GLY A 63 5.25 19.38 -2.82
N THR A 64 5.99 19.21 -3.92
CA THR A 64 5.41 19.09 -5.26
C THR A 64 4.86 17.69 -5.49
N ALA A 65 3.72 17.58 -6.17
CA ALA A 65 3.15 16.29 -6.53
C ALA A 65 4.03 15.59 -7.58
N THR A 66 4.29 14.30 -7.39
CA THR A 66 5.01 13.45 -8.35
C THR A 66 4.07 12.69 -9.30
N PHE A 67 2.77 12.95 -9.18
CA PHE A 67 1.69 12.24 -9.88
C PHE A 67 0.73 13.24 -10.55
N GLY A 68 -0.02 12.75 -11.54
CA GLY A 68 -0.94 13.57 -12.33
C GLY A 68 -2.19 14.04 -11.58
N ASP A 69 -2.95 14.90 -12.25
CA ASP A 69 -4.02 15.75 -11.71
C ASP A 69 -5.11 14.96 -11.00
N VAL A 70 -5.50 13.81 -11.56
CA VAL A 70 -6.53 12.93 -10.98
C VAL A 70 -6.12 12.49 -9.58
N PHE A 71 -4.85 12.16 -9.36
CA PHE A 71 -4.35 11.73 -8.06
C PHE A 71 -4.14 12.90 -7.11
N MET A 72 -3.76 14.08 -7.62
CA MET A 72 -3.74 15.32 -6.83
C MET A 72 -5.13 15.66 -6.29
N ARG A 73 -6.15 15.68 -7.15
CA ARG A 73 -7.54 15.94 -6.74
C ARG A 73 -8.03 14.94 -5.71
N ARG A 74 -7.76 13.65 -5.91
CA ARG A 74 -8.13 12.60 -4.94
C ARG A 74 -7.45 12.80 -3.59
N ARG A 75 -6.16 13.13 -3.58
CA ARG A 75 -5.41 13.34 -2.33
C ARG A 75 -5.89 14.59 -1.59
N LEU A 76 -6.16 15.68 -2.31
CA LEU A 76 -6.73 16.90 -1.75
C LEU A 76 -8.14 16.67 -1.21
N ALA A 77 -9.00 15.97 -1.95
CA ALA A 77 -10.34 15.57 -1.50
C ALA A 77 -10.29 14.72 -0.22
N GLN A 78 -9.35 13.78 -0.15
CA GLN A 78 -9.13 12.98 1.06
C GLN A 78 -8.75 13.87 2.25
N GLN A 79 -7.84 14.83 2.06
CA GLN A 79 -7.45 15.75 3.13
C GLN A 79 -8.63 16.58 3.62
N ILE A 80 -9.45 17.12 2.73
CA ILE A 80 -10.68 17.87 3.08
C ILE A 80 -11.63 17.01 3.91
N GLN A 81 -11.79 15.74 3.55
CA GLN A 81 -12.61 14.80 4.31
C GLN A 81 -12.02 14.56 5.71
N GLU A 82 -10.73 14.30 5.81
CA GLU A 82 -10.02 14.08 7.08
C GLU A 82 -10.08 15.32 7.99
N ASP A 83 -9.97 16.52 7.44
CA ASP A 83 -10.05 17.79 8.18
C ASP A 83 -11.45 18.00 8.82
N ARG A 84 -12.52 17.56 8.15
CA ARG A 84 -13.92 17.79 8.58
C ARG A 84 -14.51 16.63 9.38
N LEU A 85 -14.19 15.40 8.99
CA LEU A 85 -14.75 14.17 9.57
C LEU A 85 -13.81 13.52 10.59
N GLY A 86 -12.57 13.96 10.65
CA GLY A 86 -11.50 13.28 11.38
C GLY A 86 -10.86 12.19 10.54
N GLY A 87 -9.56 11.97 10.75
CA GLY A 87 -8.83 10.85 10.17
C GLY A 87 -9.15 9.52 10.84
N LEU A 88 -8.60 8.46 10.29
CA LEU A 88 -8.71 7.13 10.87
C LEU A 88 -7.91 7.03 12.17
N THR A 89 -8.52 6.46 13.20
CA THR A 89 -7.84 6.14 14.46
C THR A 89 -6.88 4.96 14.29
N ALA A 90 -5.89 4.84 15.17
CA ALA A 90 -4.91 3.75 15.11
C ALA A 90 -5.58 2.35 15.17
N THR A 91 -6.65 2.22 15.94
CA THR A 91 -7.44 0.99 16.05
C THR A 91 -8.19 0.67 14.75
N GLU A 92 -8.76 1.67 14.08
CA GLU A 92 -9.41 1.51 12.78
C GLU A 92 -8.40 1.14 11.69
N ILE A 93 -7.21 1.76 11.69
CA ILE A 93 -6.13 1.41 10.77
C ILE A 93 -5.70 -0.05 10.99
N GLU A 94 -5.54 -0.48 12.23
CA GLU A 94 -5.19 -1.87 12.55
C GLU A 94 -6.28 -2.85 12.10
N LEU A 95 -7.55 -2.51 12.33
CA LEU A 95 -8.70 -3.29 11.89
C LEU A 95 -8.72 -3.42 10.37
N LEU A 96 -8.58 -2.31 9.64
CA LEU A 96 -8.53 -2.31 8.18
C LEU A 96 -7.34 -3.11 7.66
N ALA A 97 -6.15 -2.99 8.27
CA ALA A 97 -4.98 -3.78 7.92
C ALA A 97 -5.17 -5.28 8.17
N ARG A 98 -5.90 -5.66 9.24
CA ARG A 98 -6.26 -7.06 9.51
C ARG A 98 -7.22 -7.59 8.45
N VAL A 99 -8.22 -6.81 8.03
CA VAL A 99 -9.17 -7.19 6.98
C VAL A 99 -8.45 -7.32 5.63
N ALA A 100 -7.65 -6.32 5.25
CA ALA A 100 -6.91 -6.29 3.99
C ALA A 100 -5.94 -7.48 3.85
N ARG A 101 -5.32 -7.94 4.95
CA ARG A 101 -4.44 -9.13 4.93
C ARG A 101 -5.15 -10.40 4.47
N LYS A 102 -6.47 -10.51 4.72
CA LYS A 102 -7.28 -11.68 4.35
C LYS A 102 -7.94 -11.53 2.98
N ASP A 103 -7.95 -10.31 2.42
CA ASP A 103 -8.50 -10.04 1.10
C ASP A 103 -7.41 -10.13 0.03
N GLY A 104 -7.53 -11.11 -0.87
CA GLY A 104 -6.60 -11.31 -1.98
C GLY A 104 -6.58 -10.13 -2.98
N ARG A 105 -7.64 -9.31 -3.05
CA ARG A 105 -7.67 -8.13 -3.91
C ARG A 105 -6.96 -6.94 -3.27
N ALA A 106 -7.13 -6.75 -1.96
CA ALA A 106 -6.46 -5.69 -1.21
C ALA A 106 -4.97 -5.97 -0.95
N ASN A 107 -4.54 -7.24 -1.01
CA ASN A 107 -3.14 -7.64 -0.87
C ASN A 107 -2.59 -8.26 -2.17
N PRO A 108 -2.24 -7.45 -3.19
CA PRO A 108 -1.70 -7.94 -4.45
C PRO A 108 -0.35 -8.67 -4.29
N ARG A 109 0.38 -8.41 -3.19
CA ARG A 109 1.62 -9.15 -2.86
C ARG A 109 1.31 -10.57 -2.39
N ALA A 110 0.21 -10.80 -1.67
CA ALA A 110 -0.21 -12.15 -1.29
C ALA A 110 -0.75 -12.97 -2.47
N THR A 111 -1.33 -12.32 -3.48
CA THR A 111 -1.88 -13.02 -4.66
C THR A 111 -0.89 -13.21 -5.80
N ARG A 112 0.28 -12.57 -5.77
CA ARG A 112 1.36 -12.83 -6.73
C ARG A 112 2.00 -14.19 -6.43
N LYS A 113 1.29 -15.27 -6.77
CA LYS A 113 1.91 -16.60 -6.87
C LYS A 113 3.04 -16.46 -7.88
N ALA A 114 4.30 -16.51 -7.42
CA ALA A 114 5.45 -16.55 -8.30
C ALA A 114 5.21 -17.67 -9.32
N ASN A 115 5.07 -17.31 -10.60
CA ASN A 115 4.87 -18.30 -11.65
C ASN A 115 6.25 -18.92 -11.92
N PRO A 116 6.47 -20.20 -11.59
CA PRO A 116 7.76 -20.83 -11.80
C PRO A 116 8.04 -21.13 -13.28
N ALA A 117 7.13 -20.81 -14.21
CA ALA A 117 7.27 -21.11 -15.63
C ALA A 117 7.52 -19.86 -16.49
N VAL A 118 8.01 -18.77 -15.89
CA VAL A 118 8.42 -17.58 -16.66
C VAL A 118 9.64 -17.95 -17.50
N ARG A 119 9.49 -17.88 -18.84
CA ARG A 119 10.54 -18.22 -19.81
C ARG A 119 11.83 -17.48 -19.48
N GLY A 120 12.96 -18.20 -19.53
CA GLY A 120 14.30 -17.64 -19.30
C GLY A 120 14.71 -17.56 -17.83
N VAL A 121 13.85 -17.94 -16.87
CA VAL A 121 14.26 -18.03 -15.47
C VAL A 121 15.03 -19.32 -15.23
N THR A 122 16.26 -19.21 -14.71
CA THR A 122 17.08 -20.35 -14.29
C THR A 122 17.00 -20.53 -12.78
N TYR A 123 16.58 -21.72 -12.35
CA TYR A 123 16.51 -22.15 -10.96
C TYR A 123 17.77 -22.90 -10.59
N THR A 124 18.52 -22.41 -9.61
CA THR A 124 19.77 -23.04 -9.15
C THR A 124 19.64 -23.56 -7.73
N ARG A 125 20.21 -24.73 -7.45
CA ARG A 125 20.31 -25.29 -6.10
C ARG A 125 21.51 -26.23 -5.98
N MET A 126 22.23 -26.15 -4.86
CA MET A 126 23.18 -27.19 -4.47
C MET A 126 22.44 -28.42 -3.95
N TYR A 127 22.71 -29.58 -4.55
CA TYR A 127 22.14 -30.86 -4.17
C TYR A 127 23.19 -31.97 -4.29
N LYS A 128 23.40 -32.75 -3.22
CA LYS A 128 24.42 -33.82 -3.15
C LYS A 128 25.81 -33.39 -3.65
N GLY A 129 26.23 -32.16 -3.33
CA GLY A 129 27.52 -31.62 -3.76
C GLY A 129 27.59 -31.11 -5.19
N ARG A 130 26.49 -31.16 -5.96
CA ARG A 130 26.41 -30.65 -7.34
C ARG A 130 25.51 -29.42 -7.43
N LEU A 131 25.92 -28.43 -8.23
CA LEU A 131 25.07 -27.31 -8.61
C LEU A 131 24.09 -27.78 -9.70
N VAL A 132 22.81 -27.83 -9.35
CA VAL A 132 21.71 -28.16 -10.26
C VAL A 132 21.15 -26.86 -10.79
N ALA A 133 21.09 -26.70 -12.12
CA ALA A 133 20.52 -25.54 -12.80
C ALA A 133 19.44 -25.97 -13.78
N VAL A 134 18.21 -25.46 -13.59
CA VAL A 134 17.04 -25.79 -14.42
C VAL A 134 16.49 -24.51 -15.02
N THR A 135 16.35 -24.45 -16.34
CA THR A 135 15.89 -23.25 -17.04
C THR A 135 14.43 -23.42 -17.48
N ALA A 136 13.59 -22.43 -17.23
CA ALA A 136 12.22 -22.44 -17.75
C ALA A 136 12.23 -22.13 -19.26
N ALA A 137 11.85 -23.11 -20.08
CA ALA A 137 11.78 -22.97 -21.54
C ALA A 137 10.56 -22.13 -22.01
N GLY A 138 9.61 -21.90 -21.11
CA GLY A 138 8.31 -21.29 -21.42
C GLY A 138 7.22 -22.35 -21.64
N HIS A 139 5.97 -21.94 -21.83
CA HIS A 139 4.83 -22.85 -22.02
C HIS A 139 4.67 -23.94 -20.95
N GLY A 140 5.15 -23.69 -19.72
CA GLY A 140 5.11 -24.69 -18.63
C GLY A 140 6.21 -25.75 -18.68
N GLN A 141 7.15 -25.66 -19.62
CA GLN A 141 8.25 -26.61 -19.80
C GLN A 141 9.55 -26.12 -19.14
N PHE A 142 10.39 -27.09 -18.77
CA PHE A 142 11.64 -26.88 -18.04
C PHE A 142 12.77 -27.67 -18.69
N GLU A 143 13.91 -27.05 -18.87
CA GLU A 143 15.10 -27.64 -19.46
C GLU A 143 16.14 -27.93 -18.38
N TYR A 144 16.67 -29.14 -18.38
CA TYR A 144 17.77 -29.57 -17.52
C TYR A 144 18.71 -30.46 -18.30
N GLU A 145 20.00 -30.10 -18.34
CA GLU A 145 21.04 -30.81 -19.10
C GLU A 145 20.66 -31.07 -20.58
N GLY A 146 19.97 -30.12 -21.21
CA GLY A 146 19.52 -30.23 -22.60
C GLY A 146 18.27 -31.10 -22.82
N GLN A 147 17.66 -31.63 -21.76
CA GLN A 147 16.39 -32.36 -21.82
C GLN A 147 15.22 -31.49 -21.36
N LEU A 148 14.13 -31.52 -22.13
CA LEU A 148 12.88 -30.83 -21.81
C LEU A 148 11.96 -31.72 -20.97
N TYR A 149 11.44 -31.14 -19.89
CA TYR A 149 10.53 -31.76 -18.94
C TYR A 149 9.20 -30.99 -18.93
N PRO A 150 8.06 -31.70 -18.82
CA PRO A 150 6.72 -31.09 -18.83
C PRO A 150 6.38 -30.34 -17.52
N SER A 151 7.23 -30.45 -16.49
CA SER A 151 7.07 -29.69 -15.24
C SER A 151 8.37 -29.65 -14.43
N LEU A 152 8.47 -28.66 -13.53
CA LEU A 152 9.57 -28.53 -12.58
C LEU A 152 9.69 -29.75 -11.66
N THR A 153 8.55 -30.36 -11.29
CA THR A 153 8.52 -31.60 -10.50
C THR A 153 9.07 -32.79 -11.28
N ALA A 154 8.77 -32.90 -12.58
CA ALA A 154 9.33 -33.96 -13.43
C ALA A 154 10.85 -33.83 -13.58
N CYS A 155 11.34 -32.60 -13.78
CA CYS A 155 12.76 -32.29 -13.78
C CYS A 155 13.42 -32.67 -12.45
N VAL A 156 12.85 -32.24 -11.31
CA VAL A 156 13.37 -32.57 -9.98
C VAL A 156 13.34 -34.07 -9.72
N LYS A 157 12.32 -34.80 -10.17
CA LYS A 157 12.28 -36.26 -10.07
C LYS A 157 13.44 -36.90 -10.83
N ALA A 158 13.80 -36.39 -12.02
CA ALA A 158 14.96 -36.87 -12.76
C ALA A 158 16.29 -36.58 -12.02
N ILE A 159 16.39 -35.44 -11.33
CA ILE A 159 17.57 -35.07 -10.52
C ILE A 159 17.68 -35.89 -9.23
N THR A 160 16.58 -36.02 -8.48
CA THR A 160 16.58 -36.62 -7.14
C THR A 160 16.30 -38.11 -7.12
N GLY A 161 15.81 -38.69 -8.23
CA GLY A 161 15.34 -40.08 -8.34
C GLY A 161 13.96 -40.32 -7.70
N THR A 162 13.59 -39.52 -6.71
CA THR A 162 12.29 -39.61 -6.00
C THR A 162 11.35 -38.48 -6.38
N HIS A 163 10.04 -38.70 -6.24
CA HIS A 163 9.04 -37.63 -6.42
C HIS A 163 9.19 -36.57 -5.32
N TYR A 164 9.63 -35.36 -5.69
CA TYR A 164 9.78 -34.23 -4.79
C TYR A 164 9.16 -32.98 -5.41
N SER A 165 8.48 -32.15 -4.61
CA SER A 165 7.86 -30.92 -5.11
C SER A 165 8.91 -29.97 -5.68
N GLY A 166 8.84 -29.68 -6.99
CA GLY A 166 9.82 -28.82 -7.64
C GLY A 166 9.91 -27.42 -7.03
N ARG A 167 8.78 -26.84 -6.61
CA ARG A 167 8.75 -25.54 -5.91
C ARG A 167 9.49 -25.60 -4.57
N LYS A 168 9.28 -26.66 -3.78
CA LYS A 168 10.01 -26.84 -2.50
C LYS A 168 11.49 -27.08 -2.74
N PHE A 169 11.84 -27.79 -3.82
CA PHE A 169 13.23 -28.04 -4.16
C PHE A 169 13.95 -26.72 -4.45
N PHE A 170 13.39 -25.83 -5.25
CA PHE A 170 14.02 -24.54 -5.53
C PHE A 170 13.61 -23.41 -4.55
N ARG A 171 12.99 -23.75 -3.41
CA ARG A 171 12.51 -22.79 -2.39
C ARG A 171 11.63 -21.66 -2.97
N LEU A 172 10.87 -21.96 -4.02
CA LEU A 172 9.99 -21.02 -4.71
C LEU A 172 8.71 -20.84 -3.87
N GLY A 173 8.66 -19.77 -3.08
CA GLY A 173 7.51 -19.41 -2.24
C GLY A 173 7.79 -19.28 -0.74
N GLY A 174 9.05 -19.34 -0.30
CA GLY A 174 9.50 -18.95 1.04
C GLY A 174 10.23 -17.61 0.99
N GLU A 175 10.35 -16.95 2.14
CA GLU A 175 10.97 -15.62 2.30
C GLU A 175 12.27 -15.46 1.49
N PRO A 176 12.53 -14.27 0.92
CA PRO A 176 13.77 -14.00 0.20
C PRO A 176 14.95 -14.37 1.09
N CYS A 177 15.99 -14.96 0.49
CA CYS A 177 17.26 -15.15 1.15
C CYS A 177 17.66 -13.81 1.77
N SER A 178 17.68 -13.74 3.11
CA SER A 178 18.28 -12.61 3.82
C SER A 178 19.73 -12.54 3.34
N ARG A 179 20.03 -11.45 2.65
CA ARG A 179 21.34 -11.17 2.08
C ARG A 179 22.31 -10.74 3.17
#